data_AF-A0A2A6NQG7-F1
#
_entry.id   AF-A0A2A6NQG7-F1
#
_cell.length_a   1.000
_cell.length_b   1.000
_cell.length_c   1.000
_cell.angle_alpha   90.00
_cell.angle_beta   90.00
_cell.angle_gamma   90.00
#
_symmetry.space_group_name_H-M   'P 1'
#
loop_
_entity.id
_entity.type
_entity.pdbx_description
1 polymer ?
#
loop_
_entity_poly.entity_id
_entity_poly.type
_entity_poly.pdbx_seq_one_letter_code
_entity_poly.pdbx_strand_id
1 'polypeptide(L)'
;MKYADIVSKPVPQIEALNERQVQNNAGGFVFAIDDWARLDRFLILGSDAPTYYQTAPALTRENAKVVDRCFAADAARTVARTVEISDEGRAPKNDPAIFVLAIGAAHPDQAVRKLALAAVPRVCRTATHLFQFVKAARALGRGWGRSLKTAIANWYNSKSLDDVAYQAIKYRERESYSHKRLLQTAHPAALESPARIALYRWMRGLDPHGDLPTIVQAHLKAMSSGTSKKDLLDLIAAARLPWEAIPSEYNADPDAWRAMLPTLGLGALVRNLGNMTRLGTIAPLSLAEALVVERLGDEGAIRKSRLHPFSILLAMAVYSSDRSVRGSGSWVPSRAVIDALDGAFYKAFANVKASGKRVLIALDVSGSMTAPIMGSPISCRDATAALALVTMATERQTHVVGFTSAGHSQRHFGGRWGGGEAGLTPLAISPRQRLTDAVRAVSNLPFGGTDCALPMLYALEKGLEVDAFFVYTDNETWAGGVHPVQALKQYRQKTGIPAKLVVVGMTSTGFSIADQSDAGMLDVVGFDAGAPAVMADFIR
;
A
#
# COMPACT_ATOMS: atom_id res chain seq x y z
N MET A 1 -0.76 -22.85 -49.87
CA MET A 1 -0.52 -22.72 -48.42
C MET A 1 -1.49 -23.66 -47.72
N LYS A 2 -0.96 -24.68 -47.05
CA LYS A 2 -1.74 -25.78 -46.47
C LYS A 2 -2.17 -25.37 -45.06
N TYR A 3 -3.38 -25.72 -44.63
CA TYR A 3 -3.97 -25.37 -43.32
C TYR A 3 -3.04 -25.42 -42.10
N ALA A 4 -2.00 -26.27 -42.11
CA ALA A 4 -0.93 -26.31 -41.12
C ALA A 4 -0.24 -24.95 -40.90
N ASP A 5 0.07 -24.21 -41.97
CA ASP A 5 0.74 -22.89 -41.90
C ASP A 5 -0.19 -21.79 -41.34
N ILE A 6 -1.51 -22.01 -41.41
CA ILE A 6 -2.53 -21.08 -40.89
C ILE A 6 -2.73 -21.32 -39.39
N VAL A 7 -2.81 -22.59 -38.97
CA VAL A 7 -2.99 -22.97 -37.56
C VAL A 7 -1.71 -22.79 -36.74
N SER A 8 -0.53 -22.85 -37.36
CA SER A 8 0.75 -22.66 -36.66
C SER A 8 1.10 -21.19 -36.38
N LYS A 9 0.29 -20.22 -36.84
CA LYS A 9 0.55 -18.80 -36.58
C LYS A 9 0.33 -18.47 -35.10
N PRO A 10 1.14 -17.55 -34.52
CA PRO A 10 0.86 -17.00 -33.21
C PRO A 10 -0.55 -16.41 -33.14
N VAL A 11 -1.24 -16.67 -32.04
CA VAL A 11 -2.58 -16.12 -31.79
C VAL A 11 -2.37 -14.70 -31.24
N PRO A 12 -2.95 -13.66 -31.85
CA PRO A 12 -2.81 -12.30 -31.35
C PRO A 12 -3.53 -12.12 -30.02
N GLN A 13 -3.14 -11.11 -29.24
CA GLN A 13 -3.72 -10.86 -27.91
C GLN A 13 -5.21 -10.48 -27.96
N ILE A 14 -5.70 -10.00 -29.09
CA ILE A 14 -7.13 -9.70 -29.32
C ILE A 14 -7.98 -10.96 -29.59
N GLU A 15 -7.37 -12.13 -29.64
CA GLU A 15 -8.04 -13.42 -29.81
C GLU A 15 -7.69 -14.36 -28.64
N ALA A 16 -8.66 -15.17 -28.20
CA ALA A 16 -8.47 -16.11 -27.11
C ALA A 16 -7.51 -17.24 -27.55
N LEU A 17 -6.46 -17.46 -26.78
CA LEU A 17 -5.52 -18.57 -26.93
C LEU A 17 -6.18 -19.92 -26.57
N ASN A 18 -7.08 -19.93 -25.59
CA ASN A 18 -7.89 -21.08 -25.19
C ASN A 18 -9.07 -20.64 -24.32
N GLU A 19 -9.99 -21.57 -24.04
CA GLU A 19 -11.25 -21.33 -23.32
C GLU A 19 -11.09 -20.81 -21.88
N ARG A 20 -9.89 -20.92 -21.29
CA ARG A 20 -9.62 -20.41 -19.93
C ARG A 20 -9.32 -18.92 -19.89
N GLN A 21 -9.19 -18.28 -21.06
CA GLN A 21 -8.97 -16.85 -21.15
C GLN A 21 -10.28 -16.06 -21.15
N VAL A 22 -10.21 -14.88 -20.55
CA VAL A 22 -11.28 -13.89 -20.50
C VAL A 22 -10.80 -12.60 -21.13
N GLN A 23 -11.72 -11.79 -21.64
CA GLN A 23 -11.39 -10.47 -22.15
C GLN A 23 -11.15 -9.47 -21.00
N ASN A 24 -10.06 -8.71 -21.06
CA ASN A 24 -9.75 -7.61 -20.13
C ASN A 24 -10.47 -6.32 -20.52
N ASN A 25 -10.26 -5.25 -19.74
CA ASN A 25 -10.94 -3.97 -19.99
C ASN A 25 -10.43 -3.25 -21.26
N ALA A 26 -9.18 -3.49 -21.66
CA ALA A 26 -8.60 -2.98 -22.91
C ALA A 26 -9.01 -3.77 -24.17
N GLY A 27 -9.71 -4.91 -24.02
CA GLY A 27 -10.22 -5.73 -25.11
C GLY A 27 -9.33 -6.91 -25.53
N GLY A 28 -8.16 -7.10 -24.89
CA GLY A 28 -7.29 -8.26 -25.08
C GLY A 28 -7.68 -9.46 -24.20
N PHE A 29 -7.20 -10.65 -24.54
CA PHE A 29 -7.48 -11.89 -23.83
C PHE A 29 -6.36 -12.24 -22.83
N VAL A 30 -6.75 -12.47 -21.59
CA VAL A 30 -5.88 -12.74 -20.43
C VAL A 30 -6.52 -13.82 -19.55
N PHE A 31 -5.90 -14.17 -18.43
CA PHE A 31 -6.49 -15.11 -17.47
C PHE A 31 -7.22 -14.39 -16.35
N ALA A 32 -8.32 -14.97 -15.89
CA ALA A 32 -8.95 -14.54 -14.65
C ALA A 32 -8.13 -15.07 -13.47
N ILE A 33 -7.85 -14.22 -12.49
CA ILE A 33 -7.30 -14.69 -11.21
C ILE A 33 -8.43 -15.27 -10.35
N ASP A 34 -8.07 -16.22 -9.48
CA ASP A 34 -9.03 -16.77 -8.52
C ASP A 34 -9.42 -15.74 -7.43
N ASP A 35 -10.48 -16.07 -6.69
CA ASP A 35 -11.04 -15.20 -5.66
C ASP A 35 -10.06 -14.92 -4.51
N TRP A 36 -9.14 -15.84 -4.20
CA TRP A 36 -8.14 -15.64 -3.13
C TRP A 36 -7.05 -14.68 -3.57
N ALA A 37 -6.53 -14.84 -4.78
CA ALA A 37 -5.59 -13.89 -5.37
C ALA A 37 -6.21 -12.49 -5.51
N ARG A 38 -7.51 -12.42 -5.87
CA ARG A 38 -8.23 -11.16 -5.95
C ARG A 38 -8.49 -10.53 -4.57
N LEU A 39 -8.76 -11.35 -3.54
CA LEU A 39 -8.85 -10.89 -2.16
C LEU A 39 -7.52 -10.26 -1.71
N ASP A 40 -6.38 -10.89 -2.01
CA ASP A 40 -5.07 -10.35 -1.68
C ASP A 40 -4.79 -9.03 -2.40
N ARG A 41 -5.11 -8.94 -3.70
CA ARG A 41 -5.00 -7.67 -4.45
C ARG A 41 -5.83 -6.57 -3.82
N PHE A 42 -7.06 -6.87 -3.42
CA PHE A 42 -7.92 -5.90 -2.75
C PHE A 42 -7.38 -5.50 -1.37
N LEU A 43 -6.89 -6.46 -0.56
CA LEU A 43 -6.37 -6.20 0.77
C LEU A 43 -5.13 -5.31 0.76
N ILE A 44 -4.28 -5.42 -0.26
CA ILE A 44 -3.05 -4.63 -0.42
C ILE A 44 -3.31 -3.29 -1.12
N LEU A 45 -3.94 -3.30 -2.31
CA LEU A 45 -4.07 -2.11 -3.16
C LEU A 45 -5.35 -1.30 -2.91
N GLY A 46 -6.38 -1.93 -2.30
CA GLY A 46 -7.69 -1.31 -2.14
C GLY A 46 -8.41 -1.05 -3.47
N SER A 47 -9.50 -0.28 -3.39
CA SER A 47 -10.33 0.09 -4.55
C SER A 47 -10.99 1.47 -4.40
N ASP A 48 -10.48 2.30 -3.49
CA ASP A 48 -11.01 3.64 -3.16
C ASP A 48 -10.64 4.70 -4.20
N ALA A 49 -9.80 4.34 -5.18
CA ALA A 49 -9.42 5.16 -6.33
C ALA A 49 -9.73 4.43 -7.65
N PRO A 50 -10.02 5.17 -8.73
CA PRO A 50 -10.22 4.58 -10.05
C PRO A 50 -8.90 4.02 -10.60
N THR A 51 -9.00 3.00 -11.46
CA THR A 51 -7.91 2.63 -12.38
C THR A 51 -8.11 3.38 -13.71
N TYR A 52 -7.22 3.17 -14.68
CA TYR A 52 -7.39 3.78 -16.00
C TYR A 52 -8.71 3.39 -16.67
N TYR A 53 -9.14 2.14 -16.51
CA TYR A 53 -10.31 1.58 -17.19
C TYR A 53 -11.56 1.44 -16.31
N GLN A 54 -11.43 1.52 -14.98
CA GLN A 54 -12.54 1.30 -14.05
C GLN A 54 -12.69 2.44 -13.04
N THR A 55 -13.93 2.81 -12.76
CA THR A 55 -14.25 3.77 -11.70
C THR A 55 -14.13 3.12 -10.31
N ALA A 56 -13.80 3.91 -9.28
CA ALA A 56 -13.69 3.42 -7.90
C ALA A 56 -14.97 2.70 -7.40
N PRO A 57 -16.20 3.19 -7.67
CA PRO A 57 -17.42 2.49 -7.26
C PRO A 57 -17.60 1.13 -7.94
N ALA A 58 -17.27 1.02 -9.24
CA ALA A 58 -17.36 -0.25 -9.96
C ALA A 58 -16.37 -1.27 -9.38
N LEU A 59 -15.10 -0.87 -9.25
CA LEU A 59 -14.03 -1.71 -8.71
C LEU A 59 -14.31 -2.18 -7.27
N THR A 60 -14.84 -1.29 -6.43
CA THR A 60 -15.24 -1.62 -5.05
C THR A 60 -16.39 -2.62 -5.02
N ARG A 61 -17.40 -2.48 -5.88
CA ARG A 61 -18.52 -3.43 -5.96
C ARG A 61 -18.06 -4.82 -6.40
N GLU A 62 -17.15 -4.88 -7.37
CA GLU A 62 -16.59 -6.16 -7.83
C GLU A 62 -15.79 -6.86 -6.75
N ASN A 63 -14.90 -6.13 -6.05
CA ASN A 63 -14.12 -6.70 -4.96
C ASN A 63 -14.99 -7.08 -3.75
N ALA A 64 -16.08 -6.35 -3.46
CA ALA A 64 -17.03 -6.76 -2.43
C ALA A 64 -17.68 -8.12 -2.75
N LYS A 65 -18.07 -8.36 -4.01
CA LYS A 65 -18.62 -9.66 -4.45
C LYS A 65 -17.59 -10.79 -4.32
N VAL A 66 -16.31 -10.51 -4.54
CA VAL A 66 -15.22 -11.48 -4.35
C VAL A 66 -15.13 -11.85 -2.87
N VAL A 67 -15.17 -10.86 -1.98
CA VAL A 67 -15.14 -11.08 -0.53
C VAL A 67 -16.32 -11.95 -0.09
N ASP A 68 -17.52 -11.72 -0.62
CA ASP A 68 -18.69 -12.58 -0.35
C ASP A 68 -18.46 -14.03 -0.80
N ARG A 69 -17.87 -14.23 -1.99
CA ARG A 69 -17.53 -15.58 -2.48
C ARG A 69 -16.45 -16.25 -1.63
N CYS A 70 -15.44 -15.50 -1.17
CA CYS A 70 -14.43 -16.02 -0.24
C CYS A 70 -15.06 -16.45 1.09
N PHE A 71 -15.98 -15.67 1.65
CA PHE A 71 -16.69 -16.05 2.87
C PHE A 71 -17.57 -17.29 2.66
N ALA A 72 -18.23 -17.41 1.51
CA ALA A 72 -19.04 -18.58 1.17
C ALA A 72 -18.18 -19.84 0.96
N ALA A 73 -16.97 -19.69 0.41
CA ALA A 73 -16.04 -20.79 0.20
C ALA A 73 -15.35 -21.24 1.50
N ASP A 74 -14.77 -20.29 2.26
CA ASP A 74 -14.11 -20.55 3.54
C ASP A 74 -14.02 -19.27 4.39
N ALA A 75 -14.93 -19.16 5.36
CA ALA A 75 -15.00 -18.04 6.27
C ALA A 75 -13.77 -17.93 7.19
N ALA A 76 -13.22 -19.06 7.63
CA ALA A 76 -12.07 -19.07 8.52
C ALA A 76 -10.80 -18.60 7.79
N ARG A 77 -10.58 -19.10 6.56
CA ARG A 77 -9.48 -18.67 5.70
C ARG A 77 -9.59 -17.19 5.33
N THR A 78 -10.78 -16.70 5.00
CA THR A 78 -11.01 -15.27 4.67
C THR A 78 -10.61 -14.36 5.82
N VAL A 79 -11.05 -14.67 7.05
CA VAL A 79 -10.70 -13.90 8.24
C VAL A 79 -9.21 -14.05 8.57
N ALA A 80 -8.66 -15.26 8.51
CA ALA A 80 -7.25 -15.51 8.80
C ALA A 80 -6.34 -14.73 7.86
N ARG A 81 -6.61 -14.73 6.55
CA ARG A 81 -5.84 -13.99 5.55
C ARG A 81 -5.95 -12.47 5.74
N THR A 82 -7.15 -11.98 6.06
CA THR A 82 -7.37 -10.56 6.38
C THR A 82 -6.55 -10.11 7.60
N VAL A 83 -6.54 -10.95 8.64
CA VAL A 83 -5.77 -10.71 9.86
C VAL A 83 -4.28 -10.77 9.60
N GLU A 84 -3.81 -11.77 8.85
CA GLU A 84 -2.40 -11.93 8.45
C GLU A 84 -1.86 -10.68 7.76
N ILE A 85 -2.50 -10.24 6.67
CA ILE A 85 -2.06 -9.04 5.92
C ILE A 85 -2.04 -7.79 6.82
N SER A 86 -3.04 -7.65 7.69
CA SER A 86 -3.14 -6.54 8.62
C SER A 86 -2.07 -6.58 9.72
N ASP A 87 -1.82 -7.76 10.29
CA ASP A 87 -0.89 -7.95 11.41
C ASP A 87 0.57 -7.90 10.97
N GLU A 88 0.89 -8.37 9.77
CA GLU A 88 2.22 -8.27 9.19
C GLU A 88 2.52 -6.88 8.63
N GLY A 89 1.49 -6.03 8.45
CA GLY A 89 1.66 -4.70 7.88
C GLY A 89 2.03 -4.73 6.40
N ARG A 90 1.55 -5.74 5.67
CA ARG A 90 1.84 -5.95 4.24
C ARG A 90 1.13 -4.95 3.33
N ALA A 91 0.02 -4.37 3.80
CA ALA A 91 -0.76 -3.37 3.06
C ALA A 91 -0.38 -1.94 3.49
N PRO A 92 -0.28 -0.99 2.54
CA PRO A 92 -0.11 0.44 2.83
C PRO A 92 -1.24 1.07 3.66
N LYS A 93 -2.48 0.62 3.43
CA LYS A 93 -3.69 1.07 4.13
C LYS A 93 -4.37 -0.11 4.79
N ASN A 94 -4.98 0.13 5.95
CA ASN A 94 -5.71 -0.92 6.67
C ASN A 94 -7.21 -0.94 6.34
N ASP A 95 -7.69 0.07 5.62
CA ASP A 95 -9.10 0.27 5.23
C ASP A 95 -9.70 -0.94 4.48
N PRO A 96 -9.00 -1.59 3.52
CA PRO A 96 -9.54 -2.79 2.87
C PRO A 96 -9.79 -3.93 3.86
N ALA A 97 -8.87 -4.21 4.78
CA ALA A 97 -9.04 -5.24 5.80
C ALA A 97 -10.22 -4.95 6.74
N ILE A 98 -10.41 -3.67 7.11
CA ILE A 98 -11.55 -3.21 7.90
C ILE A 98 -12.86 -3.42 7.13
N PHE A 99 -12.87 -3.14 5.82
CA PHE A 99 -14.03 -3.33 4.96
C PHE A 99 -14.39 -4.82 4.80
N VAL A 100 -13.41 -5.71 4.65
CA VAL A 100 -13.63 -7.17 4.64
C VAL A 100 -14.28 -7.64 5.93
N LEU A 101 -13.79 -7.19 7.10
CA LEU A 101 -14.43 -7.52 8.37
C LEU A 101 -15.84 -6.92 8.49
N ALA A 102 -16.09 -5.74 7.92
CA ALA A 102 -17.41 -5.13 7.91
C ALA A 102 -18.42 -5.92 7.06
N ILE A 103 -18.01 -6.43 5.89
CA ILE A 103 -18.80 -7.37 5.08
C ILE A 103 -19.10 -8.62 5.90
N GLY A 104 -18.08 -9.26 6.48
CA GLY A 104 -18.27 -10.44 7.32
C GLY A 104 -19.19 -10.21 8.53
N ALA A 105 -19.12 -9.02 9.15
CA ALA A 105 -19.98 -8.64 10.26
C ALA A 105 -21.45 -8.40 9.85
N ALA A 106 -21.70 -8.02 8.60
CA ALA A 106 -23.03 -7.83 8.01
C ALA A 106 -23.57 -9.09 7.32
N HIS A 107 -22.74 -10.12 7.13
CA HIS A 107 -23.08 -11.35 6.41
C HIS A 107 -24.33 -12.06 6.98
N PRO A 108 -25.19 -12.71 6.16
CA PRO A 108 -26.40 -13.40 6.61
C PRO A 108 -26.12 -14.64 7.48
N ASP A 109 -25.01 -15.33 7.27
CA ASP A 109 -24.57 -16.46 8.11
C ASP A 109 -24.00 -16.00 9.46
N GLN A 110 -24.50 -16.59 10.55
CA GLN A 110 -24.03 -16.34 11.91
C GLN A 110 -22.59 -16.78 12.16
N ALA A 111 -22.13 -17.88 11.56
CA ALA A 111 -20.77 -18.39 11.73
C ALA A 111 -19.75 -17.38 11.19
N VAL A 112 -19.99 -16.87 9.97
CA VAL A 112 -19.20 -15.80 9.35
C VAL A 112 -19.15 -14.56 10.23
N ARG A 113 -20.31 -14.07 10.70
CA ARG A 113 -20.37 -12.90 11.59
C ARG A 113 -19.55 -13.09 12.85
N LYS A 114 -19.61 -14.26 13.47
CA LYS A 114 -18.87 -14.57 14.71
C LYS A 114 -17.36 -14.49 14.46
N LEU A 115 -16.86 -15.09 13.37
CA LEU A 115 -15.45 -15.07 13.01
C LEU A 115 -14.96 -13.64 12.72
N ALA A 116 -15.68 -12.89 11.88
CA ALA A 116 -15.31 -11.53 11.52
C ALA A 116 -15.30 -10.59 12.74
N LEU A 117 -16.32 -10.66 13.60
CA LEU A 117 -16.41 -9.83 14.80
C LEU A 117 -15.33 -10.18 15.84
N ALA A 118 -14.93 -11.45 15.94
CA ALA A 118 -13.84 -11.87 16.82
C ALA A 118 -12.47 -11.33 16.38
N ALA A 119 -12.27 -11.11 15.08
CA ALA A 119 -11.04 -10.55 14.53
C ALA A 119 -10.91 -9.03 14.66
N VAL A 120 -12.00 -8.31 14.99
CA VAL A 120 -12.03 -6.84 15.07
C VAL A 120 -10.91 -6.27 15.96
N PRO A 121 -10.62 -6.76 17.19
CA PRO A 121 -9.56 -6.19 18.02
C PRO A 121 -8.15 -6.31 17.42
N ARG A 122 -7.90 -7.31 16.57
CA ARG A 122 -6.59 -7.52 15.90
C ARG A 122 -6.42 -6.57 14.72
N VAL A 123 -7.41 -6.50 13.83
CA VAL A 123 -7.36 -5.64 12.63
C VAL A 123 -7.56 -4.16 12.98
N CYS A 124 -8.53 -3.85 13.85
CA CYS A 124 -8.79 -2.49 14.28
C CYS A 124 -7.82 -2.11 15.40
N ARG A 125 -6.58 -1.78 15.07
CA ARG A 125 -5.56 -1.44 16.08
C ARG A 125 -5.82 -0.12 16.82
N THR A 126 -6.38 0.87 16.12
CA THR A 126 -6.63 2.24 16.63
C THR A 126 -8.12 2.54 16.72
N ALA A 127 -8.49 3.60 17.46
CA ALA A 127 -9.85 4.09 17.54
C ALA A 127 -10.35 4.57 16.17
N THR A 128 -9.49 5.16 15.34
CA THR A 128 -9.83 5.46 13.93
C THR A 128 -10.29 4.21 13.20
N HIS A 129 -9.55 3.09 13.31
CA HIS A 129 -9.94 1.84 12.66
C HIS A 129 -11.27 1.30 13.21
N LEU A 130 -11.49 1.38 14.53
CA LEU A 130 -12.75 0.98 15.14
C LEU A 130 -13.92 1.84 14.61
N PHE A 131 -13.74 3.15 14.52
CA PHE A 131 -14.76 4.06 14.00
C PHE A 131 -15.06 3.81 12.52
N GLN A 132 -14.01 3.57 11.71
CA GLN A 132 -14.15 3.15 10.31
C GLN A 132 -14.91 1.83 10.18
N PHE A 133 -14.57 0.82 11.00
CA PHE A 133 -15.27 -0.46 11.04
C PHE A 133 -16.75 -0.28 11.37
N VAL A 134 -17.06 0.48 12.42
CA VAL A 134 -18.45 0.73 12.81
C VAL A 134 -19.19 1.46 11.70
N LYS A 135 -18.60 2.51 11.10
CA LYS A 135 -19.20 3.22 9.96
C LYS A 135 -19.49 2.28 8.80
N ALA A 136 -18.50 1.47 8.38
CA ALA A 136 -18.63 0.53 7.27
C ALA A 136 -19.70 -0.53 7.56
N ALA A 137 -19.65 -1.19 8.72
CA ALA A 137 -20.63 -2.21 9.09
C ALA A 137 -22.05 -1.65 9.15
N ARG A 138 -22.22 -0.42 9.67
CA ARG A 138 -23.52 0.28 9.71
C ARG A 138 -24.03 0.63 8.32
N ALA A 139 -23.15 1.09 7.42
CA ALA A 139 -23.48 1.38 6.03
C ALA A 139 -23.91 0.12 5.25
N LEU A 140 -23.36 -1.04 5.60
CA LEU A 140 -23.74 -2.35 5.06
C LEU A 140 -24.99 -2.94 5.73
N GLY A 141 -25.76 -2.14 6.47
CA GLY A 141 -27.04 -2.55 7.06
C GLY A 141 -26.96 -3.22 8.43
N ARG A 142 -25.78 -3.30 9.07
CA ARG A 142 -25.66 -3.93 10.39
C ARG A 142 -26.34 -3.08 11.48
N GLY A 143 -27.29 -3.64 12.21
CA GLY A 143 -27.92 -3.04 13.41
C GLY A 143 -27.00 -2.98 14.63
N TRP A 144 -27.39 -2.22 15.67
CA TRP A 144 -26.76 -2.23 17.01
C TRP A 144 -27.16 -3.47 17.83
N GLY A 145 -27.04 -4.66 17.24
CA GLY A 145 -27.34 -5.93 17.89
C GLY A 145 -26.29 -6.33 18.92
N ARG A 146 -26.62 -7.33 19.75
CA ARG A 146 -25.76 -7.84 20.82
C ARG A 146 -24.33 -8.17 20.34
N SER A 147 -24.19 -8.86 19.21
CA SER A 147 -22.86 -9.27 18.72
C SER A 147 -21.96 -8.10 18.32
N LEU A 148 -22.50 -7.03 17.72
CA LEU A 148 -21.72 -5.84 17.36
C LEU A 148 -21.31 -5.07 18.62
N LYS A 149 -22.25 -4.89 19.56
CA LYS A 149 -21.97 -4.28 20.88
C LYS A 149 -20.87 -5.04 21.61
N THR A 150 -20.94 -6.37 21.64
CA THR A 150 -19.91 -7.22 22.24
C THR A 150 -18.55 -7.06 21.55
N ALA A 151 -18.49 -7.02 20.22
CA ALA A 151 -17.22 -6.82 19.51
C ALA A 151 -16.58 -5.45 19.83
N ILE A 152 -17.39 -4.39 19.88
CA ILE A 152 -16.92 -3.05 20.27
C ILE A 152 -16.46 -3.05 21.73
N ALA A 153 -17.22 -3.70 22.63
CA ALA A 153 -16.82 -3.82 24.03
C ALA A 153 -15.49 -4.57 24.19
N ASN A 154 -15.33 -5.69 23.47
CA ASN A 154 -14.10 -6.48 23.46
C ASN A 154 -12.91 -5.69 22.94
N TRP A 155 -13.11 -4.78 21.99
CA TRP A 155 -12.05 -3.89 21.53
C TRP A 155 -11.47 -3.05 22.67
N TYR A 156 -12.32 -2.42 23.48
CA TYR A 156 -11.85 -1.65 24.65
C TYR A 156 -11.25 -2.55 25.73
N ASN A 157 -11.83 -3.72 25.96
CA ASN A 157 -11.41 -4.64 27.01
C ASN A 157 -10.10 -5.36 26.68
N SER A 158 -9.78 -5.53 25.40
CA SER A 158 -8.53 -6.14 24.93
C SER A 158 -7.29 -5.25 25.08
N LYS A 159 -7.47 -3.96 25.37
CA LYS A 159 -6.38 -2.98 25.48
C LYS A 159 -6.05 -2.67 26.93
N SER A 160 -4.81 -2.27 27.20
CA SER A 160 -4.41 -1.76 28.52
C SER A 160 -5.15 -0.46 28.87
N LEU A 161 -5.11 -0.05 30.14
CA LEU A 161 -5.68 1.22 30.59
C LEU A 161 -5.04 2.40 29.83
N ASP A 162 -3.71 2.41 29.73
CA ASP A 162 -2.93 3.47 29.10
C ASP A 162 -3.16 3.52 27.59
N ASP A 163 -3.31 2.37 26.94
CA ASP A 163 -3.64 2.35 25.51
C ASP A 163 -5.01 2.97 25.26
N VAL A 164 -6.04 2.64 26.05
CA VAL A 164 -7.36 3.26 25.88
C VAL A 164 -7.31 4.75 26.17
N ALA A 165 -6.54 5.17 27.19
CA ALA A 165 -6.33 6.58 27.51
C ALA A 165 -5.66 7.34 26.35
N TYR A 166 -4.61 6.76 25.77
CA TYR A 166 -3.93 7.32 24.59
C TYR A 166 -4.87 7.45 23.39
N GLN A 167 -5.68 6.42 23.12
CA GLN A 167 -6.67 6.47 22.04
C GLN A 167 -7.70 7.58 22.28
N ALA A 168 -8.17 7.75 23.53
CA ALA A 168 -9.18 8.72 23.90
C ALA A 168 -8.74 10.18 23.69
N ILE A 169 -7.49 10.51 24.01
CA ILE A 169 -6.96 11.87 23.81
C ILE A 169 -6.61 12.15 22.34
N LYS A 170 -6.08 11.14 21.64
CA LYS A 170 -5.57 11.31 20.28
C LYS A 170 -6.66 11.25 19.22
N TYR A 171 -7.61 10.33 19.39
CA TYR A 171 -8.66 10.02 18.42
C TYR A 171 -10.05 10.25 19.03
N ARG A 172 -10.30 11.47 19.50
CA ARG A 172 -11.56 11.86 20.14
C ARG A 172 -12.80 11.56 19.28
N GLU A 173 -12.71 11.90 17.99
CA GLU A 173 -13.76 11.66 16.99
C GLU A 173 -13.15 11.47 15.59
N ARG A 174 -13.62 10.46 14.85
CA ARG A 174 -13.37 10.29 13.40
C ARG A 174 -14.59 9.64 12.78
N GLU A 175 -14.79 9.80 11.47
CA GLU A 175 -15.89 9.15 10.75
C GLU A 175 -17.29 9.43 11.35
N SER A 176 -17.46 10.58 12.03
CA SER A 176 -18.67 10.94 12.79
C SER A 176 -18.99 9.99 13.97
N TYR A 177 -18.00 9.24 14.45
CA TYR A 177 -18.07 8.42 15.65
C TYR A 177 -17.08 8.93 16.69
N SER A 178 -17.51 8.89 17.96
CA SER A 178 -16.71 9.25 19.11
C SER A 178 -16.68 8.11 20.13
N HIS A 179 -15.68 8.15 21.00
CA HIS A 179 -15.59 7.24 22.15
C HIS A 179 -16.84 7.30 23.02
N LYS A 180 -17.35 8.52 23.31
CA LYS A 180 -18.60 8.73 24.05
C LYS A 180 -19.75 7.92 23.47
N ARG A 181 -19.97 8.02 22.16
CA ARG A 181 -21.06 7.31 21.47
C ARG A 181 -20.90 5.79 21.57
N LEU A 182 -19.69 5.28 21.34
CA LEU A 182 -19.46 3.84 21.39
C LEU A 182 -19.60 3.27 22.82
N LEU A 183 -19.08 3.97 23.83
CA LEU A 183 -19.22 3.55 25.23
C LEU A 183 -20.68 3.54 25.70
N GLN A 184 -21.47 4.56 25.32
CA GLN A 184 -22.91 4.61 25.60
C GLN A 184 -23.71 3.53 24.90
N THR A 185 -23.19 2.95 23.82
CA THR A 185 -23.92 1.96 23.00
C THR A 185 -23.51 0.53 23.32
N ALA A 186 -22.22 0.29 23.51
CA ALA A 186 -21.64 -1.04 23.69
C ALA A 186 -21.48 -1.44 25.16
N HIS A 187 -21.44 -0.47 26.08
CA HIS A 187 -21.28 -0.70 27.53
C HIS A 187 -20.15 -1.70 27.88
N PRO A 188 -18.89 -1.46 27.44
CA PRO A 188 -17.78 -2.32 27.84
C PRO A 188 -17.67 -2.40 29.36
N ALA A 189 -17.49 -3.62 29.87
CA ALA A 189 -17.20 -3.83 31.27
C ALA A 189 -15.85 -3.20 31.64
N ALA A 190 -15.83 -2.31 32.62
CA ALA A 190 -14.60 -1.94 33.31
C ALA A 190 -14.36 -3.05 34.35
N LEU A 191 -13.39 -3.93 34.12
CA LEU A 191 -13.06 -5.16 34.87
C LEU A 191 -12.73 -4.91 36.36
N GLU A 192 -13.66 -4.33 37.13
CA GLU A 192 -13.52 -3.92 38.53
C GLU A 192 -12.34 -2.97 38.83
N SER A 193 -11.70 -2.41 37.80
CA SER A 193 -10.62 -1.43 37.93
C SER A 193 -11.19 -0.02 38.15
N PRO A 194 -10.96 0.62 39.32
CA PRO A 194 -11.43 1.98 39.58
C PRO A 194 -10.92 2.99 38.54
N ALA A 195 -9.65 2.88 38.14
CA ALA A 195 -9.05 3.75 37.14
C ALA A 195 -9.69 3.59 35.74
N ARG A 196 -10.07 2.37 35.33
CA ARG A 196 -10.79 2.15 34.07
C ARG A 196 -12.22 2.69 34.14
N ILE A 197 -12.89 2.55 35.28
CA ILE A 197 -14.21 3.16 35.52
C ILE A 197 -14.10 4.68 35.38
N ALA A 198 -13.13 5.30 36.06
CA ALA A 198 -12.90 6.74 35.99
C ALA A 198 -12.62 7.21 34.55
N LEU A 199 -11.78 6.48 33.81
CA LEU A 199 -11.51 6.76 32.40
C LEU A 199 -12.77 6.68 31.53
N TYR A 200 -13.59 5.62 31.66
CA TYR A 200 -14.81 5.49 30.86
C TYR A 200 -15.87 6.54 31.21
N ARG A 201 -15.96 6.95 32.47
CA ARG A 201 -16.82 8.04 32.91
C ARG A 201 -16.38 9.36 32.28
N TRP A 202 -15.09 9.68 32.33
CA TRP A 202 -14.50 10.84 31.68
C TRP A 202 -14.73 10.84 30.16
N MET A 203 -14.47 9.73 29.47
CA MET A 203 -14.71 9.57 28.02
C MET A 203 -16.19 9.74 27.63
N ARG A 204 -17.12 9.55 28.56
CA ARG A 204 -18.56 9.79 28.36
C ARG A 204 -18.96 11.23 28.66
N GLY A 205 -18.06 12.07 29.18
CA GLY A 205 -18.33 13.42 29.65
C GLY A 205 -19.00 13.47 31.03
N LEU A 206 -18.74 12.47 31.88
CA LEU A 206 -19.19 12.43 33.28
C LEU A 206 -18.00 12.72 34.20
N ASP A 207 -18.30 13.11 35.44
CA ASP A 207 -17.27 13.21 36.50
C ASP A 207 -16.56 11.85 36.67
N PRO A 208 -15.22 11.79 36.55
CA PRO A 208 -14.46 10.55 36.70
C PRO A 208 -14.72 9.82 38.02
N HIS A 209 -14.95 10.52 39.13
CA HIS A 209 -15.00 9.95 40.49
C HIS A 209 -13.82 9.00 40.79
N GLY A 210 -12.60 9.43 40.47
CA GLY A 210 -11.37 8.69 40.69
C GLY A 210 -10.21 9.23 39.87
N ASP A 211 -9.02 8.68 40.10
CA ASP A 211 -7.81 9.14 39.41
C ASP A 211 -7.82 8.73 37.94
N LEU A 212 -7.55 9.71 37.08
CA LEU A 212 -7.39 9.50 35.65
C LEU A 212 -5.97 9.02 35.33
N PRO A 213 -5.76 8.27 34.23
CA PRO A 213 -4.42 7.92 33.77
C PRO A 213 -3.55 9.16 33.56
N THR A 214 -2.25 9.06 33.86
CA THR A 214 -1.29 10.18 33.83
C THR A 214 -1.33 10.96 32.52
N ILE A 215 -1.47 10.27 31.38
CA ILE A 215 -1.52 10.91 30.07
C ILE A 215 -2.79 11.77 29.87
N VAL A 216 -3.91 11.38 30.49
CA VAL A 216 -5.15 12.17 30.48
C VAL A 216 -5.00 13.39 31.38
N GLN A 217 -4.40 13.22 32.56
CA GLN A 217 -4.11 14.36 33.45
C GLN A 217 -3.19 15.38 32.77
N ALA A 218 -2.13 14.91 32.10
CA ALA A 218 -1.22 15.75 31.34
C ALA A 218 -1.93 16.46 30.18
N HIS A 219 -2.81 15.78 29.46
CA HIS A 219 -3.66 16.39 28.43
C HIS A 219 -4.57 17.48 29.00
N LEU A 220 -5.26 17.23 30.12
CA LEU A 220 -6.14 18.22 30.74
C LEU A 220 -5.36 19.45 31.22
N LYS A 221 -4.17 19.25 31.79
CA LYS A 221 -3.27 20.36 32.17
C LYS A 221 -2.79 21.12 30.93
N ALA A 222 -2.37 20.42 29.87
CA ALA A 222 -1.95 21.04 28.61
C ALA A 222 -3.05 21.89 27.96
N MET A 223 -4.32 21.50 28.10
CA MET A 223 -5.48 22.22 27.56
C MET A 223 -6.00 23.34 28.47
N SER A 224 -5.43 23.53 29.66
CA SER A 224 -5.82 24.57 30.61
C SER A 224 -5.30 25.94 30.18
N SER A 225 -6.13 26.98 30.30
CA SER A 225 -5.78 28.36 29.94
C SER A 225 -4.64 28.96 30.77
N GLY A 226 -4.33 28.38 31.94
CA GLY A 226 -3.24 28.82 32.81
C GLY A 226 -1.88 28.18 32.54
N THR A 227 -1.77 27.29 31.56
CA THR A 227 -0.52 26.56 31.29
C THR A 227 0.43 27.41 30.45
N SER A 228 1.63 27.67 30.98
CA SER A 228 2.65 28.41 30.24
C SER A 228 3.23 27.58 29.09
N LYS A 229 3.81 28.23 28.07
CA LYS A 229 4.50 27.52 26.97
C LYS A 229 5.59 26.58 27.50
N LYS A 230 6.38 27.01 28.49
CA LYS A 230 7.43 26.18 29.09
C LYS A 230 6.84 24.91 29.71
N ASP A 231 5.81 25.07 30.55
CA ASP A 231 5.14 23.93 31.19
C ASP A 231 4.52 22.98 30.16
N LEU A 232 3.97 23.51 29.07
CA LEU A 232 3.44 22.71 27.97
C LEU A 232 4.53 21.86 27.31
N LEU A 233 5.70 22.44 27.01
CA LEU A 233 6.83 21.70 26.41
C LEU A 233 7.33 20.60 27.36
N ASP A 234 7.40 20.88 28.66
CA ASP A 234 7.76 19.90 29.68
C ASP A 234 6.72 18.76 29.75
N LEU A 235 5.43 19.07 29.66
CA LEU A 235 4.35 18.08 29.60
C LEU A 235 4.42 17.22 28.33
N ILE A 236 4.72 17.82 27.17
CA ILE A 236 4.91 17.09 25.91
C ILE A 236 6.03 16.06 26.07
N ALA A 237 7.18 16.47 26.59
CA ALA A 237 8.34 15.59 26.76
C ALA A 237 8.08 14.49 27.80
N ALA A 238 7.53 14.84 28.96
CA ALA A 238 7.33 13.91 30.07
C ALA A 238 6.22 12.89 29.80
N ALA A 239 5.07 13.35 29.29
CA ALA A 239 3.89 12.50 29.08
C ALA A 239 3.75 11.99 27.63
N ARG A 240 4.68 12.35 26.75
CA ARG A 240 4.69 11.96 25.32
C ARG A 240 3.40 12.37 24.61
N LEU A 241 2.91 13.57 24.91
CA LEU A 241 1.65 14.06 24.35
C LEU A 241 1.78 14.24 22.82
N PRO A 242 0.85 13.70 22.03
CA PRO A 242 0.81 13.97 20.61
C PRO A 242 0.19 15.35 20.33
N TRP A 243 0.38 15.87 19.12
CA TRP A 243 -0.14 17.19 18.73
C TRP A 243 -1.68 17.26 18.76
N GLU A 244 -2.38 16.12 18.64
CA GLU A 244 -3.84 16.08 18.78
C GLU A 244 -4.34 16.33 20.23
N ALA A 245 -3.43 16.22 21.20
CA ALA A 245 -3.68 16.33 22.64
C ALA A 245 -3.16 17.66 23.24
N ILE A 246 -2.76 18.63 22.43
CA ILE A 246 -2.36 19.96 22.87
C ILE A 246 -3.24 21.04 22.19
N PRO A 247 -3.25 22.29 22.70
CA PRO A 247 -3.99 23.37 22.08
C PRO A 247 -3.55 23.63 20.63
N SER A 248 -4.51 23.94 19.76
CA SER A 248 -4.30 23.98 18.31
C SER A 248 -3.30 25.04 17.85
N GLU A 249 -3.16 26.12 18.61
CA GLU A 249 -2.21 27.20 18.35
C GLU A 249 -0.75 26.71 18.35
N TYR A 250 -0.43 25.68 19.14
CA TYR A 250 0.92 25.11 19.19
C TYR A 250 1.21 24.17 18.02
N ASN A 251 0.24 23.84 17.18
CA ASN A 251 0.50 23.07 15.95
C ASN A 251 1.33 23.87 14.93
N ALA A 252 1.38 25.19 15.06
CA ALA A 252 2.23 26.08 14.28
C ALA A 252 3.52 26.48 15.01
N ASP A 253 3.76 25.97 16.22
CA ASP A 253 4.91 26.34 17.06
C ASP A 253 6.09 25.37 16.84
N PRO A 254 7.26 25.84 16.39
CA PRO A 254 8.41 24.95 16.14
C PRO A 254 8.98 24.31 17.41
N ASP A 255 8.87 24.95 18.58
CA ASP A 255 9.37 24.37 19.82
C ASP A 255 8.50 23.20 20.28
N ALA A 256 7.18 23.28 20.08
CA ALA A 256 6.27 22.17 20.33
C ALA A 256 6.63 20.96 19.44
N TRP A 257 6.92 21.18 18.15
CA TRP A 257 7.38 20.13 17.26
C TRP A 257 8.73 19.55 17.67
N ARG A 258 9.69 20.38 18.11
CA ARG A 258 10.97 19.90 18.65
C ARG A 258 10.79 19.03 19.90
N ALA A 259 9.90 19.43 20.82
CA ALA A 259 9.60 18.65 22.02
C ALA A 259 8.90 17.31 21.71
N MET A 260 8.03 17.27 20.68
CA MET A 260 7.37 16.04 20.25
C MET A 260 8.28 15.11 19.44
N LEU A 261 9.27 15.66 18.74
CA LEU A 261 10.09 14.94 17.76
C LEU A 261 10.73 13.64 18.29
N PRO A 262 11.23 13.55 19.54
CA PRO A 262 11.79 12.29 20.06
C PRO A 262 10.76 11.17 20.17
N THR A 263 9.49 11.48 20.45
CA THR A 263 8.44 10.48 20.73
C THR A 263 7.39 10.35 19.64
N LEU A 264 7.47 11.17 18.58
CA LEU A 264 6.53 11.14 17.47
C LEU A 264 6.57 9.78 16.75
N GLY A 265 5.43 9.12 16.54
CA GLY A 265 5.43 7.85 15.79
C GLY A 265 5.98 8.04 14.36
N LEU A 266 6.71 7.06 13.81
CA LEU A 266 7.36 7.21 12.49
C LEU A 266 6.37 7.52 11.36
N GLY A 267 5.18 6.92 11.36
CA GLY A 267 4.13 7.26 10.40
C GLY A 267 3.60 8.71 10.53
N ALA A 268 3.69 9.32 11.71
CA ALA A 268 3.40 10.74 11.89
C ALA A 268 4.59 11.62 11.48
N LEU A 269 5.81 11.16 11.75
CA LEU A 269 7.05 11.83 11.36
C LEU A 269 7.09 12.05 9.84
N VAL A 270 6.98 10.98 9.05
CA VAL A 270 7.07 11.05 7.58
C VAL A 270 5.97 11.92 6.95
N ARG A 271 4.78 11.96 7.55
CA ARG A 271 3.66 12.79 7.07
C ARG A 271 3.82 14.27 7.37
N ASN A 272 4.66 14.65 8.34
CA ASN A 272 4.81 16.02 8.81
C ASN A 272 6.18 16.64 8.50
N LEU A 273 7.04 15.97 7.72
CA LEU A 273 8.35 16.50 7.33
C LEU A 273 8.25 17.89 6.69
N GLY A 274 7.41 18.04 5.66
CA GLY A 274 7.20 19.33 5.00
C GLY A 274 6.67 20.41 5.95
N ASN A 275 5.79 20.05 6.88
CA ASN A 275 5.26 20.99 7.89
C ASN A 275 6.35 21.44 8.85
N MET A 276 7.14 20.52 9.41
CA MET A 276 8.21 20.83 10.34
C MET A 276 9.34 21.65 9.67
N THR A 277 9.66 21.38 8.41
CA THR A 277 10.64 22.18 7.65
C THR A 277 10.10 23.58 7.39
N ARG A 278 8.83 23.72 6.97
CA ARG A 278 8.17 25.01 6.78
C ARG A 278 8.14 25.86 8.05
N LEU A 279 7.94 25.23 9.22
CA LEU A 279 7.93 25.92 10.52
C LEU A 279 9.33 26.24 11.05
N GLY A 280 10.41 25.81 10.39
CA GLY A 280 11.78 25.96 10.89
C GLY A 280 12.12 25.04 12.07
N THR A 281 11.31 24.00 12.31
CA THR A 281 11.64 22.92 13.24
C THR A 281 12.83 22.13 12.70
N ILE A 282 12.74 21.70 11.44
CA ILE A 282 13.84 21.09 10.68
C ILE A 282 14.52 22.21 9.90
N ALA A 283 15.74 22.52 10.30
CA ALA A 283 16.60 23.50 9.62
C ALA A 283 17.95 22.85 9.28
N PRO A 284 18.68 23.36 8.26
CA PRO A 284 20.00 22.85 7.91
C PRO A 284 20.93 22.82 9.12
N LEU A 285 21.60 21.68 9.34
CA LEU A 285 22.55 21.45 10.43
C LEU A 285 21.95 21.54 11.85
N SER A 286 20.62 21.49 11.97
CA SER A 286 19.94 21.50 13.27
C SER A 286 19.94 20.12 13.94
N LEU A 287 19.88 20.11 15.28
CA LEU A 287 19.69 18.87 16.04
C LEU A 287 18.40 18.13 15.66
N ALA A 288 17.35 18.88 15.28
CA ALA A 288 16.11 18.29 14.82
C ALA A 288 16.27 17.56 13.48
N GLU A 289 17.03 18.12 12.53
CA GLU A 289 17.37 17.43 11.27
C GLU A 289 18.15 16.14 11.55
N ALA A 290 19.18 16.21 12.40
CA ALA A 290 19.98 15.04 12.79
C ALA A 290 19.11 13.95 13.43
N LEU A 291 18.19 14.32 14.34
CA LEU A 291 17.27 13.38 14.97
C LEU A 291 16.28 12.78 13.97
N VAL A 292 15.77 13.55 13.01
CA VAL A 292 14.92 13.00 11.93
C VAL A 292 15.67 11.94 11.14
N VAL A 293 16.92 12.23 10.75
CA VAL A 293 17.78 11.31 9.99
C VAL A 293 18.06 10.03 10.79
N GLU A 294 18.42 10.17 12.07
CA GLU A 294 18.65 9.03 12.97
C GLU A 294 17.41 8.13 13.06
N ARG A 295 16.23 8.72 13.28
CA ARG A 295 14.98 7.98 13.46
C ARG A 295 14.50 7.30 12.18
N LEU A 296 14.74 7.89 11.01
CA LEU A 296 14.50 7.26 9.71
C LEU A 296 15.56 6.19 9.38
N GLY A 297 16.73 6.25 10.04
CA GLY A 297 17.78 5.25 9.92
C GLY A 297 17.55 3.98 10.75
N ASP A 298 16.66 4.01 11.74
CA ASP A 298 16.41 2.89 12.66
C ASP A 298 15.50 1.81 12.04
N GLU A 299 16.11 0.72 11.55
CA GLU A 299 15.42 -0.44 10.98
C GLU A 299 14.48 -1.13 11.98
N GLY A 300 14.87 -1.19 13.26
CA GLY A 300 14.06 -1.80 14.32
C GLY A 300 12.79 -1.00 14.57
N ALA A 301 12.88 0.32 14.61
CA ALA A 301 11.74 1.21 14.74
C ALA A 301 10.83 1.17 13.50
N ILE A 302 11.39 1.15 12.28
CA ILE A 302 10.62 1.01 11.03
C ILE A 302 9.77 -0.26 11.06
N ARG A 303 10.38 -1.41 11.37
CA ARG A 303 9.68 -2.70 11.48
C ARG A 303 8.61 -2.69 12.57
N LYS A 304 8.95 -2.23 13.77
CA LYS A 304 8.01 -2.17 14.90
C LYS A 304 6.82 -1.25 14.62
N SER A 305 7.04 -0.16 13.90
CA SER A 305 5.99 0.79 13.52
C SER A 305 5.14 0.34 12.34
N ARG A 306 5.53 -0.75 11.66
CA ARG A 306 4.92 -1.23 10.41
C ARG A 306 4.84 -0.11 9.36
N LEU A 307 5.88 0.72 9.29
CA LEU A 307 5.95 1.80 8.31
C LEU A 307 6.15 1.19 6.93
N HIS A 308 5.08 1.22 6.13
CA HIS A 308 5.06 0.57 4.83
C HIS A 308 5.98 1.30 3.82
N PRO A 309 6.70 0.57 2.93
CA PRO A 309 7.55 1.18 1.90
C PRO A 309 6.83 2.22 1.03
N PHE A 310 5.58 1.94 0.63
CA PHE A 310 4.75 2.90 -0.11
C PHE A 310 4.53 4.21 0.65
N SER A 311 4.36 4.18 1.98
CA SER A 311 4.19 5.40 2.78
C SER A 311 5.47 6.24 2.79
N ILE A 312 6.63 5.60 2.74
CA ILE A 312 7.95 6.27 2.64
C ILE A 312 8.13 6.87 1.25
N LEU A 313 7.82 6.10 0.20
CA LEU A 313 7.83 6.59 -1.19
C LEU A 313 6.92 7.82 -1.35
N LEU A 314 5.69 7.76 -0.82
CA LEU A 314 4.77 8.89 -0.83
C LEU A 314 5.33 10.09 -0.05
N ALA A 315 5.86 9.86 1.15
CA ALA A 315 6.47 10.92 1.95
C ALA A 315 7.64 11.58 1.23
N MET A 316 8.48 10.80 0.53
CA MET A 316 9.60 11.32 -0.24
C MET A 316 9.13 12.10 -1.47
N ALA A 317 8.15 11.60 -2.21
CA ALA A 317 7.58 12.30 -3.36
C ALA A 317 6.99 13.66 -2.95
N VAL A 318 6.23 13.69 -1.85
CA VAL A 318 5.66 14.92 -1.29
C VAL A 318 6.74 15.84 -0.74
N TYR A 319 7.68 15.33 0.06
CA TYR A 319 8.71 16.17 0.68
C TYR A 319 9.65 16.79 -0.37
N SER A 320 9.93 16.07 -1.45
CA SER A 320 10.77 16.54 -2.56
C SER A 320 10.08 17.55 -3.47
N SER A 321 8.75 17.61 -3.49
CA SER A 321 7.98 18.50 -4.38
C SER A 321 7.93 19.95 -3.93
N ASP A 322 8.69 20.36 -2.90
CA ASP A 322 8.85 21.72 -2.32
C ASP A 322 7.57 22.48 -1.92
N ARG A 323 6.41 21.85 -2.10
CA ARG A 323 5.06 22.39 -1.89
C ARG A 323 4.12 21.35 -1.30
N SER A 324 3.15 21.83 -0.53
CA SER A 324 2.08 20.99 0.00
C SER A 324 1.18 20.50 -1.12
N VAL A 325 0.84 19.20 -1.10
CA VAL A 325 -0.19 18.62 -1.97
C VAL A 325 -1.58 19.20 -1.66
N ARG A 326 -1.80 19.64 -0.41
CA ARG A 326 -3.03 20.26 0.06
C ARG A 326 -2.71 21.62 0.71
N GLY A 327 -3.17 22.71 0.11
CA GLY A 327 -2.92 24.08 0.59
C GLY A 327 -1.76 24.79 -0.11
N SER A 328 -1.33 25.95 0.43
CA SER A 328 -0.36 26.86 -0.20
C SER A 328 1.04 26.85 0.43
N GLY A 329 1.30 25.97 1.40
CA GLY A 329 2.60 25.92 2.09
C GLY A 329 3.72 25.44 1.17
N SER A 330 4.88 26.10 1.23
CA SER A 330 6.13 25.69 0.58
C SER A 330 7.26 25.53 1.60
N TRP A 331 8.27 24.74 1.25
CA TRP A 331 9.47 24.56 2.05
C TRP A 331 10.66 24.25 1.14
N VAL A 332 11.88 24.39 1.67
CA VAL A 332 13.09 23.94 0.98
C VAL A 332 13.44 22.55 1.51
N PRO A 333 13.38 21.49 0.69
CA PRO A 333 13.65 20.13 1.15
C PRO A 333 15.08 19.96 1.64
N SER A 334 15.25 19.38 2.83
CA SER A 334 16.56 18.94 3.31
C SER A 334 17.06 17.72 2.54
N ARG A 335 18.28 17.80 2.01
CA ARG A 335 18.95 16.66 1.36
C ARG A 335 19.17 15.51 2.32
N ALA A 336 19.59 15.79 3.55
CA ALA A 336 19.84 14.74 4.55
C ALA A 336 18.57 13.95 4.88
N VAL A 337 17.41 14.62 4.95
CA VAL A 337 16.12 13.95 5.16
C VAL A 337 15.71 13.13 3.94
N ILE A 338 15.94 13.62 2.71
CA ILE A 338 15.68 12.84 1.48
C ILE A 338 16.54 11.58 1.46
N ASP A 339 17.83 11.69 1.79
CA ASP A 339 18.76 10.55 1.85
C ASP A 339 18.30 9.51 2.90
N ALA A 340 17.82 9.99 4.04
CA ALA A 340 17.29 9.13 5.09
C ALA A 340 15.99 8.43 4.67
N LEU A 341 15.10 9.10 3.93
CA LEU A 341 13.89 8.49 3.36
C LEU A 341 14.22 7.44 2.30
N ASP A 342 15.20 7.70 1.43
CA ASP A 342 15.67 6.74 0.43
C ASP A 342 16.21 5.48 1.12
N GLY A 343 17.06 5.63 2.14
CA GLY A 343 17.53 4.49 2.95
C GLY A 343 16.42 3.76 3.72
N ALA A 344 15.45 4.50 4.26
CA ALA A 344 14.31 3.94 4.98
C ALA A 344 13.39 3.10 4.06
N PHE A 345 13.25 3.50 2.79
CA PHE A 345 12.44 2.79 1.80
C PHE A 345 12.91 1.35 1.63
N TYR A 346 14.22 1.12 1.47
CA TYR A 346 14.78 -0.23 1.34
C TYR A 346 14.66 -1.03 2.65
N LYS A 347 14.90 -0.41 3.80
CA LYS A 347 14.77 -1.05 5.13
C LYS A 347 13.34 -1.46 5.48
N ALA A 348 12.34 -0.84 4.85
CA ALA A 348 10.93 -1.15 5.07
C ALA A 348 10.48 -2.44 4.35
N PHE A 349 11.24 -2.92 3.35
CA PHE A 349 11.01 -4.25 2.78
C PHE A 349 11.63 -5.33 3.68
N ALA A 350 11.08 -6.54 3.62
CA ALA A 350 11.67 -7.67 4.32
C ALA A 350 13.12 -7.92 3.84
N ASN A 351 14.01 -8.38 4.73
CA ASN A 351 15.36 -8.78 4.32
C ASN A 351 15.27 -10.03 3.44
N VAL A 352 15.35 -9.84 2.12
CA VAL A 352 15.23 -10.93 1.14
C VAL A 352 16.59 -11.54 0.84
N LYS A 353 16.66 -12.86 0.88
CA LYS A 353 17.81 -13.61 0.37
C LYS A 353 17.72 -13.70 -1.15
N ALA A 354 18.71 -13.11 -1.83
CA ALA A 354 18.87 -13.18 -3.27
C ALA A 354 18.76 -14.62 -3.79
N SER A 355 18.09 -14.80 -4.93
CA SER A 355 18.04 -16.08 -5.64
C SER A 355 19.33 -16.37 -6.40
N GLY A 356 20.05 -15.31 -6.81
CA GLY A 356 21.26 -15.44 -7.63
C GLY A 356 20.98 -15.75 -9.10
N LYS A 357 19.73 -15.62 -9.54
CA LYS A 357 19.29 -15.85 -10.92
C LYS A 357 19.46 -14.59 -11.77
N ARG A 358 19.45 -14.77 -13.10
CA ARG A 358 19.44 -13.67 -14.08
C ARG A 358 18.02 -13.19 -14.30
N VAL A 359 17.72 -11.96 -13.90
CA VAL A 359 16.37 -11.42 -13.89
C VAL A 359 16.24 -10.29 -14.92
N LEU A 360 15.27 -10.41 -15.82
CA LEU A 360 14.86 -9.29 -16.67
C LEU A 360 13.66 -8.59 -16.02
N ILE A 361 13.82 -7.33 -15.68
CA ILE A 361 12.82 -6.47 -15.06
C ILE A 361 12.18 -5.62 -16.15
N ALA A 362 10.91 -5.86 -16.44
CA ALA A 362 10.14 -5.16 -17.46
C ALA A 362 9.09 -4.25 -16.81
N LEU A 363 9.24 -2.95 -17.04
CA LEU A 363 8.35 -1.91 -16.53
C LEU A 363 7.36 -1.51 -17.61
N ASP A 364 6.09 -1.72 -17.37
CA ASP A 364 5.04 -1.20 -18.24
C ASP A 364 5.01 0.32 -18.11
N VAL A 365 5.27 1.02 -19.22
CA VAL A 365 5.25 2.48 -19.30
C VAL A 365 4.16 2.98 -20.26
N SER A 366 3.17 2.13 -20.53
CA SER A 366 2.01 2.43 -21.36
C SER A 366 1.15 3.56 -20.77
N GLY A 367 0.22 4.06 -21.58
CA GLY A 367 -0.68 5.14 -21.16
C GLY A 367 -1.50 4.81 -19.91
N SER A 368 -1.92 3.56 -19.74
CA SER A 368 -2.73 3.15 -18.59
C SER A 368 -1.98 3.22 -17.27
N MET A 369 -0.66 3.02 -17.31
CA MET A 369 0.23 3.11 -16.16
C MET A 369 0.42 4.54 -15.63
N THR A 370 -0.09 5.56 -16.33
CA THR A 370 -0.15 6.95 -15.81
C THR A 370 -1.20 7.14 -14.71
N ALA A 371 -2.11 6.18 -14.53
CA ALA A 371 -3.13 6.24 -13.49
C ALA A 371 -2.49 6.31 -12.08
N PRO A 372 -3.07 7.08 -11.15
CA PRO A 372 -2.56 7.20 -9.79
C PRO A 372 -2.73 5.89 -9.01
N ILE A 373 -1.66 5.41 -8.37
CA ILE A 373 -1.72 4.23 -7.52
C ILE A 373 -2.33 4.59 -6.15
N MET A 374 -3.32 3.83 -5.69
CA MET A 374 -3.96 3.98 -4.37
C MET A 374 -4.50 5.38 -4.05
N GLY A 375 -4.88 6.15 -5.08
CA GLY A 375 -5.38 7.53 -4.94
C GLY A 375 -4.29 8.52 -4.49
N SER A 376 -3.03 8.19 -4.74
CA SER A 376 -1.87 9.02 -4.40
C SER A 376 -1.44 9.90 -5.60
N PRO A 377 -0.58 10.92 -5.40
CA PRO A 377 0.02 11.67 -6.49
C PRO A 377 1.07 10.87 -7.31
N ILE A 378 1.35 9.62 -6.94
CA ILE A 378 2.31 8.75 -7.63
C ILE A 378 1.54 7.94 -8.68
N SER A 379 2.03 7.91 -9.92
CA SER A 379 1.46 7.06 -10.97
C SER A 379 1.88 5.59 -10.80
N CYS A 380 1.10 4.63 -11.30
CA CYS A 380 1.48 3.22 -11.33
C CYS A 380 2.86 3.03 -11.97
N ARG A 381 3.16 3.77 -13.04
CA ARG A 381 4.46 3.79 -13.73
C ARG A 381 5.60 4.24 -12.82
N ASP A 382 5.47 5.35 -12.12
CA ASP A 382 6.53 5.82 -11.21
C ASP A 382 6.73 4.81 -10.07
N ALA A 383 5.64 4.15 -9.66
CA ALA A 383 5.66 3.10 -8.66
C ALA A 383 6.38 1.83 -9.16
N THR A 384 6.35 1.49 -10.46
CA THR A 384 7.11 0.35 -11.01
C THR A 384 8.63 0.60 -10.93
N ALA A 385 9.09 1.82 -11.20
CA ALA A 385 10.51 2.18 -11.04
C ALA A 385 10.98 2.00 -9.59
N ALA A 386 10.12 2.32 -8.61
CA ALA A 386 10.42 2.10 -7.20
C ALA A 386 10.61 0.61 -6.87
N LEU A 387 9.70 -0.25 -7.34
CA LEU A 387 9.79 -1.69 -7.12
C LEU A 387 10.93 -2.34 -7.91
N ALA A 388 11.29 -1.78 -9.07
CA ALA A 388 12.46 -2.19 -9.83
C ALA A 388 13.74 -2.02 -9.00
N LEU A 389 13.92 -0.87 -8.35
CA LEU A 389 15.07 -0.63 -7.47
C LEU A 389 15.14 -1.62 -6.30
N VAL A 390 14.00 -2.01 -5.72
CA VAL A 390 13.94 -3.04 -4.67
C VAL A 390 14.41 -4.40 -5.18
N THR A 391 13.96 -4.77 -6.38
CA THR A 391 14.40 -6.00 -7.04
C THR A 391 15.90 -5.97 -7.30
N MET A 392 16.41 -4.85 -7.83
CA MET A 392 17.84 -4.66 -8.13
C MET A 392 18.73 -4.57 -6.89
N ALA A 393 18.18 -4.13 -5.75
CA ALA A 393 18.87 -4.15 -4.46
C ALA A 393 19.00 -5.59 -3.92
N THR A 394 18.11 -6.49 -4.34
CA THR A 394 18.08 -7.89 -3.93
C THR A 394 18.88 -8.78 -4.88
N GLU A 395 18.60 -8.70 -6.19
CA GLU A 395 19.20 -9.53 -7.23
C GLU A 395 20.34 -8.80 -7.93
N ARG A 396 21.49 -9.49 -8.10
CA ARG A 396 22.70 -8.87 -8.64
C ARG A 396 22.76 -8.82 -10.17
N GLN A 397 22.17 -9.80 -10.85
CA GLN A 397 22.19 -9.92 -12.30
C GLN A 397 20.84 -9.50 -12.87
N THR A 398 20.63 -8.19 -13.01
CA THR A 398 19.38 -7.62 -13.50
C THR A 398 19.56 -6.85 -14.81
N HIS A 399 18.59 -6.99 -15.72
CA HIS A 399 18.46 -6.14 -16.90
C HIS A 399 17.11 -5.42 -16.88
N VAL A 400 17.11 -4.09 -16.92
CA VAL A 400 15.87 -3.30 -16.78
C VAL A 400 15.45 -2.72 -18.12
N VAL A 401 14.18 -2.91 -18.46
CA VAL A 401 13.58 -2.42 -19.70
C VAL A 401 12.22 -1.79 -19.42
N GLY A 402 11.88 -0.75 -20.18
CA GLY A 402 10.54 -0.19 -20.24
C GLY A 402 9.86 -0.68 -21.50
N PHE A 403 8.58 -1.04 -21.44
CA PHE A 403 7.86 -1.51 -22.63
C PHE A 403 6.53 -0.78 -22.80
N THR A 404 6.20 -0.56 -24.07
CA THR A 404 4.90 -0.13 -24.61
C THR A 404 4.68 -0.83 -25.95
N SER A 405 3.51 -0.70 -26.56
CA SER A 405 3.28 -1.13 -27.94
C SER A 405 3.56 0.00 -28.91
N ALA A 406 4.13 -0.34 -30.07
CA ALA A 406 3.91 0.46 -31.28
C ALA A 406 2.40 0.67 -31.43
N GLY A 407 1.92 1.91 -31.35
CA GLY A 407 0.49 2.19 -31.48
C GLY A 407 -0.07 1.60 -32.78
N HIS A 408 -1.40 1.40 -32.83
CA HIS A 408 -2.11 0.86 -34.01
C HIS A 408 -1.96 1.67 -35.31
N SER A 409 -1.24 2.78 -35.31
CA SER A 409 -0.92 3.50 -36.54
C SER A 409 0.34 2.94 -37.17
N GLN A 410 0.19 2.35 -38.36
CA GLN A 410 1.21 2.34 -39.41
C GLN A 410 1.61 3.77 -39.86
N ARG A 411 1.85 4.69 -38.91
CA ARG A 411 2.32 6.04 -39.18
C ARG A 411 3.33 6.42 -38.10
N HIS A 412 4.54 6.67 -38.58
CA HIS A 412 5.69 7.15 -37.83
C HIS A 412 5.38 8.36 -36.94
N PHE A 413 6.20 8.49 -35.89
CA PHE A 413 6.51 9.65 -35.03
C PHE A 413 5.90 9.72 -33.62
N GLY A 414 6.78 9.94 -32.63
CA GLY A 414 6.38 10.44 -31.31
C GLY A 414 7.43 10.49 -30.19
N GLY A 415 8.67 10.94 -30.43
CA GLY A 415 9.58 11.44 -29.38
C GLY A 415 9.79 12.94 -29.60
N ARG A 416 9.89 13.76 -28.54
CA ARG A 416 9.85 15.25 -28.56
C ARG A 416 10.82 15.93 -29.55
N TRP A 417 11.82 15.17 -30.00
CA TRP A 417 12.65 15.33 -31.18
C TRP A 417 12.82 13.92 -31.75
N GLY A 418 12.18 13.60 -32.88
CA GLY A 418 11.89 12.23 -33.33
C GLY A 418 13.05 11.24 -33.20
N GLY A 419 12.78 10.10 -32.55
CA GLY A 419 13.76 9.02 -32.42
C GLY A 419 13.46 8.03 -31.29
N GLY A 420 12.32 7.34 -31.35
CA GLY A 420 12.04 6.17 -30.53
C GLY A 420 10.84 5.44 -31.09
N GLU A 421 11.04 4.24 -31.64
CA GLU A 421 9.92 3.36 -31.99
C GLU A 421 9.22 2.94 -30.70
N ALA A 422 7.90 3.05 -30.65
CA ALA A 422 7.15 2.50 -29.55
C ALA A 422 7.32 0.96 -29.56
N GLY A 423 7.64 0.40 -28.41
CA GLY A 423 8.30 -0.91 -28.28
C GLY A 423 8.99 -1.07 -26.93
N LEU A 424 10.11 -1.79 -26.89
CA LEU A 424 10.87 -2.08 -25.67
C LEU A 424 12.21 -1.33 -25.63
N THR A 425 12.43 -0.55 -24.57
CA THR A 425 13.59 0.33 -24.39
C THR A 425 14.39 -0.09 -23.15
N PRO A 426 15.70 -0.39 -23.27
CA PRO A 426 16.57 -0.55 -22.11
C PRO A 426 16.61 0.73 -21.27
N LEU A 427 16.42 0.59 -19.96
CA LEU A 427 16.42 1.72 -19.04
C LEU A 427 17.76 1.78 -18.31
N ALA A 428 18.40 2.94 -18.35
CA ALA A 428 19.65 3.21 -17.62
C ALA A 428 19.37 3.43 -16.12
N ILE A 429 18.72 2.45 -15.48
CA ILE A 429 18.47 2.43 -14.04
C ILE A 429 19.57 1.62 -13.37
N SER A 430 20.10 2.12 -12.25
CA SER A 430 21.15 1.46 -11.48
C SER A 430 20.67 1.24 -10.04
N PRO A 431 21.07 0.15 -9.34
CA PRO A 431 20.65 -0.11 -7.97
C PRO A 431 21.07 1.01 -6.97
N ARG A 432 22.04 1.85 -7.35
CA ARG A 432 22.54 2.96 -6.52
C ARG A 432 21.94 4.32 -6.92
N GLN A 433 21.08 4.36 -7.93
CA GLN A 433 20.38 5.60 -8.26
C GLN A 433 19.38 5.93 -7.16
N ARG A 434 19.18 7.24 -6.95
CA ARG A 434 18.13 7.73 -6.09
C ARG A 434 16.79 7.36 -6.70
N LEU A 435 15.81 7.09 -5.84
CA LEU A 435 14.46 6.76 -6.28
C LEU A 435 13.86 7.84 -7.20
N THR A 436 14.14 9.12 -6.94
CA THR A 436 13.71 10.25 -7.78
C THR A 436 14.28 10.19 -9.20
N ASP A 437 15.51 9.70 -9.37
CA ASP A 437 16.17 9.61 -10.67
C ASP A 437 15.62 8.42 -11.47
N ALA A 438 15.38 7.29 -10.80
CA ALA A 438 14.74 6.11 -11.41
C ALA A 438 13.31 6.43 -11.90
N VAL A 439 12.53 7.16 -11.11
CA VAL A 439 11.21 7.66 -11.53
C VAL A 439 11.33 8.54 -12.77
N ARG A 440 12.27 9.49 -12.79
CA ARG A 440 12.48 10.37 -13.95
C ARG A 440 12.86 9.59 -15.22
N ALA A 441 13.57 8.48 -15.09
CA ALA A 441 13.95 7.63 -16.22
C ALA A 441 12.73 6.99 -16.93
N VAL A 442 11.64 6.71 -16.20
CA VAL A 442 10.41 6.15 -16.77
C VAL A 442 9.38 7.20 -17.19
N SER A 443 9.45 8.42 -16.66
CA SER A 443 8.46 9.47 -16.95
C SER A 443 8.56 10.10 -18.35
N ASN A 444 9.73 10.02 -19.01
CA ASN A 444 10.02 10.71 -20.29
C ASN A 444 9.97 9.80 -21.53
N LEU A 445 9.40 8.61 -21.42
CA LEU A 445 9.36 7.63 -22.51
C LEU A 445 8.14 7.83 -23.41
N PRO A 446 8.21 7.46 -24.71
CA PRO A 446 7.07 7.53 -25.61
C PRO A 446 5.95 6.58 -25.17
N PHE A 447 4.74 7.10 -25.07
CA PHE A 447 3.57 6.35 -24.61
C PHE A 447 2.90 5.60 -25.77
N GLY A 448 2.50 4.36 -25.51
CA GLY A 448 1.85 3.49 -26.48
C GLY A 448 0.85 2.56 -25.82
N GLY A 449 0.36 1.58 -26.58
CA GLY A 449 -0.48 0.50 -26.05
C GLY A 449 0.32 -0.45 -25.17
N THR A 450 -0.29 -1.59 -24.81
CA THR A 450 0.31 -2.52 -23.85
C THR A 450 0.53 -3.86 -24.51
N ASP A 451 1.80 -4.26 -24.65
CA ASP A 451 2.22 -5.59 -25.12
C ASP A 451 3.17 -6.23 -24.12
N CYS A 452 2.60 -7.05 -23.23
CA CYS A 452 3.35 -7.76 -22.20
C CYS A 452 4.17 -8.95 -22.74
N ALA A 453 4.11 -9.27 -24.04
CA ALA A 453 4.94 -10.33 -24.63
C ALA A 453 6.35 -9.83 -24.98
N LEU A 454 6.52 -8.52 -25.15
CA LEU A 454 7.78 -7.89 -25.58
C LEU A 454 9.01 -8.27 -24.76
N PRO A 455 8.97 -8.39 -23.42
CA PRO A 455 10.16 -8.74 -22.64
C PRO A 455 10.78 -10.09 -23.06
N MET A 456 9.95 -11.10 -23.29
CA MET A 456 10.40 -12.43 -23.71
C MET A 456 10.87 -12.44 -25.17
N LEU A 457 10.17 -11.70 -26.05
CA LEU A 457 10.55 -11.57 -27.45
C LEU A 457 11.88 -10.82 -27.62
N TYR A 458 12.08 -9.75 -26.86
CA TYR A 458 13.33 -8.99 -26.82
C TYR A 458 14.49 -9.85 -26.34
N ALA A 459 14.29 -10.64 -25.28
CA ALA A 459 15.33 -11.53 -24.79
C ALA A 459 15.73 -12.59 -25.84
N LEU A 460 14.76 -13.12 -26.60
CA LEU A 460 15.03 -13.99 -27.76
C LEU A 460 15.82 -13.27 -28.86
N GLU A 461 15.38 -12.08 -29.26
CA GLU A 461 16.00 -11.31 -30.35
C GLU A 461 17.45 -10.94 -30.04
N LYS A 462 17.72 -10.54 -28.79
CA LYS A 462 19.06 -10.16 -28.33
C LYS A 462 19.92 -11.32 -27.83
N GLY A 463 19.39 -12.55 -27.85
CA GLY A 463 20.10 -13.73 -27.33
C GLY A 463 20.44 -13.63 -25.85
N LEU A 464 19.60 -12.96 -25.06
CA LEU A 464 19.82 -12.81 -23.62
C LEU A 464 19.43 -14.10 -22.90
N GLU A 465 20.29 -14.55 -21.99
CA GLU A 465 20.00 -15.68 -21.11
C GLU A 465 19.37 -15.17 -19.81
N VAL A 466 18.09 -15.48 -19.63
CA VAL A 466 17.21 -14.95 -18.58
C VAL A 466 16.54 -16.12 -17.88
N ASP A 467 16.73 -16.22 -16.57
CA ASP A 467 16.13 -17.27 -15.75
C ASP A 467 14.75 -16.86 -15.24
N ALA A 468 14.50 -15.55 -15.08
CA ALA A 468 13.20 -15.03 -14.67
C ALA A 468 12.86 -13.67 -15.32
N PHE A 469 11.61 -13.53 -15.75
CA PHE A 469 11.03 -12.29 -16.24
C PHE A 469 10.11 -11.71 -15.18
N PHE A 470 10.36 -10.49 -14.72
CA PHE A 470 9.49 -9.76 -13.79
C PHE A 470 8.78 -8.64 -14.54
N VAL A 471 7.48 -8.79 -14.79
CA VAL A 471 6.67 -7.85 -15.57
C VAL A 471 5.77 -7.05 -14.62
N TYR A 472 6.02 -5.76 -14.51
CA TYR A 472 5.24 -4.82 -13.69
C TYR A 472 4.21 -4.12 -14.55
N THR A 473 2.92 -4.44 -14.38
CA THR A 473 1.84 -3.97 -15.27
C THR A 473 0.49 -3.92 -14.53
N ASP A 474 -0.52 -3.31 -15.14
CA ASP A 474 -1.92 -3.37 -14.71
C ASP A 474 -2.68 -4.59 -15.27
N ASN A 475 -1.99 -5.46 -16.02
CA ASN A 475 -2.49 -6.67 -16.69
C ASN A 475 -3.39 -6.41 -17.91
N GLU A 476 -3.34 -5.20 -18.47
CA GLU A 476 -4.22 -4.76 -19.56
C GLU A 476 -3.54 -4.91 -20.93
N THR A 477 -2.94 -6.07 -21.20
CA THR A 477 -2.30 -6.37 -22.49
C THR A 477 -3.34 -6.57 -23.59
N TRP A 478 -3.10 -6.00 -24.77
CA TRP A 478 -4.03 -6.12 -25.90
C TRP A 478 -3.37 -5.95 -27.28
N ALA A 479 -2.23 -5.26 -27.35
CA ALA A 479 -1.67 -4.78 -28.61
C ALA A 479 -0.71 -5.76 -29.29
N GLY A 480 -0.32 -6.84 -28.62
CA GLY A 480 0.69 -7.78 -29.15
C GLY A 480 0.15 -8.80 -30.14
N GLY A 481 0.98 -9.15 -31.12
CA GLY A 481 0.70 -10.23 -32.09
C GLY A 481 0.86 -11.64 -31.53
N VAL A 482 1.25 -11.78 -30.26
CA VAL A 482 1.44 -13.06 -29.57
C VAL A 482 1.14 -12.89 -28.08
N HIS A 483 0.58 -13.91 -27.44
CA HIS A 483 0.33 -13.90 -26.00
C HIS A 483 1.64 -13.98 -25.19
N PRO A 484 1.74 -13.33 -24.01
CA PRO A 484 2.90 -13.44 -23.12
C PRO A 484 3.26 -14.89 -22.77
N VAL A 485 2.25 -15.74 -22.55
CA VAL A 485 2.40 -17.18 -22.31
C VAL A 485 3.06 -17.90 -23.48
N GLN A 486 2.67 -17.56 -24.71
CA GLN A 486 3.28 -18.12 -25.92
C GLN A 486 4.72 -17.63 -26.07
N ALA A 487 4.98 -16.33 -25.82
CA ALA A 487 6.33 -15.77 -25.89
C ALA A 487 7.28 -16.42 -24.86
N LEU A 488 6.81 -16.69 -23.63
CA LEU A 488 7.61 -17.42 -22.64
C LEU A 488 7.88 -18.88 -23.06
N LYS A 489 6.87 -19.58 -23.60
CA LYS A 489 7.06 -20.95 -24.10
C LYS A 489 8.06 -21.00 -25.25
N GLN A 490 7.98 -20.05 -26.19
CA GLN A 490 8.95 -19.89 -27.27
C GLN A 490 10.35 -19.60 -26.74
N TYR A 491 10.47 -18.74 -25.72
CA TYR A 491 11.74 -18.46 -25.05
C TYR A 491 12.37 -19.73 -24.48
N ARG A 492 11.61 -20.49 -23.68
CA ARG A 492 12.06 -21.76 -23.08
C ARG A 492 12.49 -22.78 -24.14
N GLN A 493 11.71 -22.92 -25.21
CA GLN A 493 11.99 -23.89 -26.28
C GLN A 493 13.28 -23.55 -27.06
N LYS A 494 13.50 -22.26 -27.38
CA LYS A 494 14.65 -21.85 -28.19
C LYS A 494 15.95 -21.77 -27.40
N THR A 495 15.90 -21.44 -26.11
CA THR A 495 17.10 -21.28 -25.28
C THR A 495 17.42 -22.53 -24.46
N GLY A 496 16.45 -23.42 -24.24
CA GLY A 496 16.57 -24.53 -23.30
C GLY A 496 16.54 -24.10 -21.83
N ILE A 497 16.36 -22.80 -21.54
CA ILE A 497 16.33 -22.28 -20.18
C ILE A 497 14.91 -22.47 -19.61
N PRO A 498 14.75 -23.06 -18.40
CA PRO A 498 13.45 -23.19 -17.74
C PRO A 498 12.99 -21.86 -17.13
N ALA A 499 12.91 -20.80 -17.96
CA ALA A 499 12.68 -19.45 -17.51
C ALA A 499 11.30 -19.30 -16.84
N LYS A 500 11.24 -18.56 -15.72
CA LYS A 500 10.01 -18.29 -14.98
C LYS A 500 9.46 -16.89 -15.31
N LEU A 501 8.16 -16.67 -15.15
CA LEU A 501 7.51 -15.37 -15.30
C LEU A 501 6.84 -14.99 -13.98
N VAL A 502 7.13 -13.80 -13.49
CA VAL A 502 6.43 -13.16 -12.38
C VAL A 502 5.73 -11.92 -12.89
N VAL A 503 4.42 -11.85 -12.64
CA VAL A 503 3.57 -10.73 -12.99
C VAL A 503 3.27 -9.95 -11.72
N VAL A 504 3.71 -8.69 -11.67
CA VAL A 504 3.48 -7.80 -10.53
C VAL A 504 2.34 -6.87 -10.88
N GLY A 505 1.14 -7.20 -10.38
CA GLY A 505 -0.09 -6.47 -10.65
C GLY A 505 -0.14 -5.14 -9.89
N MET A 506 -0.19 -4.04 -10.62
CA MET A 506 -0.18 -2.68 -10.07
C MET A 506 -1.58 -2.13 -9.75
N THR A 507 -2.62 -2.89 -10.09
CA THR A 507 -4.03 -2.53 -9.88
C THR A 507 -4.83 -3.72 -9.31
N SER A 508 -5.95 -3.46 -8.62
CA SER A 508 -6.79 -4.49 -8.01
C SER A 508 -7.82 -5.11 -8.96
N THR A 509 -7.48 -5.19 -10.26
CA THR A 509 -8.30 -5.83 -11.29
C THR A 509 -8.28 -7.36 -11.15
N GLY A 510 -9.25 -8.03 -11.78
CA GLY A 510 -9.39 -9.50 -11.75
C GLY A 510 -8.58 -10.25 -12.81
N PHE A 511 -7.58 -9.61 -13.42
CA PHE A 511 -6.90 -10.12 -14.60
C PHE A 511 -5.43 -10.42 -14.36
N SER A 512 -4.89 -11.39 -15.09
CA SER A 512 -3.47 -11.70 -15.10
C SER A 512 -3.01 -12.18 -16.47
N ILE A 513 -1.78 -11.84 -16.84
CA ILE A 513 -1.13 -12.41 -18.01
C ILE A 513 -0.46 -13.76 -17.72
N ALA A 514 -0.38 -14.19 -16.46
CA ALA A 514 0.14 -15.49 -16.04
C ALA A 514 -0.92 -16.59 -16.18
N ASP A 515 -0.53 -17.73 -16.76
CA ASP A 515 -1.38 -18.92 -16.83
C ASP A 515 -1.21 -19.71 -15.52
N GLN A 516 -2.28 -19.79 -14.72
CA GLN A 516 -2.28 -20.50 -13.43
C GLN A 516 -1.99 -22.01 -13.55
N SER A 517 -2.08 -22.61 -14.75
CA SER A 517 -1.70 -24.01 -14.98
C SER A 517 -0.20 -24.22 -15.21
N ASP A 518 0.55 -23.14 -15.46
CA ASP A 518 2.00 -23.19 -15.68
C ASP A 518 2.73 -22.92 -14.35
N ALA A 519 3.32 -23.95 -13.76
CA ALA A 519 4.06 -23.83 -12.50
C ALA A 519 5.29 -22.90 -12.56
N GLY A 520 5.71 -22.49 -13.77
CA GLY A 520 6.74 -21.49 -13.99
C GLY A 520 6.19 -20.08 -14.18
N MET A 521 4.91 -19.82 -13.89
CA MET A 521 4.32 -18.48 -13.85
C MET A 521 3.71 -18.16 -12.47
N LEU A 522 3.86 -16.92 -12.02
CA LEU A 522 3.36 -16.46 -10.73
C LEU A 522 2.76 -15.05 -10.83
N ASP A 523 1.64 -14.85 -10.15
CA ASP A 523 1.06 -13.53 -9.88
C ASP A 523 1.43 -13.03 -8.49
N VAL A 524 1.84 -11.77 -8.41
CA VAL A 524 2.14 -11.08 -7.15
C VAL A 524 1.50 -9.69 -7.16
N VAL A 525 1.10 -9.20 -5.98
CA VAL A 525 0.51 -7.87 -5.84
C VAL A 525 1.61 -6.82 -5.67
N GLY A 526 1.56 -5.75 -6.48
CA GLY A 526 2.46 -4.62 -6.35
C GLY A 526 2.38 -3.98 -4.96
N PHE A 527 3.52 -3.55 -4.42
CA PHE A 527 3.64 -2.97 -3.08
C PHE A 527 3.15 -3.84 -1.92
N ASP A 528 2.95 -5.14 -2.08
CA ASP A 528 2.96 -6.03 -0.92
C ASP A 528 4.37 -6.06 -0.32
N ALA A 529 4.52 -5.67 0.95
CA ALA A 529 5.84 -5.65 1.60
C ALA A 529 6.51 -7.04 1.66
N GLY A 530 5.73 -8.13 1.55
CA GLY A 530 6.22 -9.50 1.46
C GLY A 530 6.51 -10.00 0.04
N ALA A 531 6.08 -9.27 -1.00
CA ALA A 531 6.24 -9.68 -2.40
C ALA A 531 7.70 -10.02 -2.77
N PRO A 532 8.71 -9.19 -2.42
CA PRO A 532 10.08 -9.49 -2.81
C PRO A 532 10.58 -10.86 -2.33
N ALA A 533 10.16 -11.32 -1.14
CA ALA A 533 10.54 -12.62 -0.61
C ALA A 533 9.89 -13.76 -1.41
N VAL A 534 8.59 -13.64 -1.69
CA VAL A 534 7.83 -14.62 -2.51
C VAL A 534 8.42 -14.73 -3.91
N MET A 535 8.77 -13.59 -4.52
CA MET A 535 9.38 -13.53 -5.85
C MET A 535 10.74 -14.23 -5.87
N ALA A 536 11.60 -13.97 -4.89
CA ALA A 536 12.91 -14.62 -4.78
C ALA A 536 12.81 -16.12 -4.51
N ASP A 537 11.88 -16.55 -3.64
CA ASP A 537 11.62 -17.97 -3.34
C ASP A 537 11.13 -18.71 -4.59
N PHE A 538 10.20 -18.10 -5.34
CA PHE A 538 9.63 -18.69 -6.54
C PHE A 538 10.65 -18.93 -7.64
N ILE A 539 11.63 -18.04 -7.83
CA ILE A 539 12.59 -18.16 -8.93
C ILE A 539 13.81 -19.02 -8.62
N ARG A 540 14.03 -19.44 -7.37
CA ARG A 540 15.07 -20.44 -7.05
C ARG A 540 14.81 -21.73 -7.82
#